data_AF-A0A5A9NRM9-F1
#
_entry.id   AF-A0A5A9NRM9-F1
#
_cell.length_a   1.000
_cell.length_b   1.000
_cell.length_c   1.000
_cell.angle_alpha   90.00
_cell.angle_beta   90.00
_cell.angle_gamma   90.00
#
_symmetry.space_group_name_H-M   'P 1'
#
loop_
_entity.id
_entity.type
_entity.pdbx_description
1 polymer ?
#
loop_
_entity_poly.entity_id
_entity_poly.type
_entity_poly.pdbx_seq_one_letter_code
_entity_poly.pdbx_strand_id
1 'polypeptide(L)'
;MNIYGKDKCKDCPNDQYSPNEGEEIACSHCSKCGHGSEEEVVCTPTSDARCRCKKGFTPLDTLKKKICFCQVGYGVDLEGNNCIECKHGFFSNERNSVCQKWKEACLGIRCYSSADRALIS
;
A
#
# COMPACT_ATOMS: atom_id res chain seq x y z
N MET A 1 35.05 11.95 -36.06
CA MET A 1 35.25 12.09 -34.60
C MET A 1 35.43 10.71 -34.02
N ASN A 2 36.62 10.40 -33.52
CA ASN A 2 36.92 9.14 -32.85
C ASN A 2 36.52 9.28 -31.38
N ILE A 3 35.65 8.39 -30.88
CA ILE A 3 35.52 8.14 -29.44
C ILE A 3 35.59 6.62 -29.24
N TYR A 4 36.79 6.06 -29.44
CA TYR A 4 37.15 4.80 -28.80
C TYR A 4 37.60 5.12 -27.37
N GLY A 5 36.65 5.50 -26.53
CA GLY A 5 36.78 5.39 -25.08
C GLY A 5 35.94 4.19 -24.68
N LYS A 6 36.57 3.06 -24.34
CA LYS A 6 35.91 2.04 -23.51
C LYS A 6 35.71 2.67 -22.13
N ASP A 7 34.76 3.58 -22.02
CA ASP A 7 34.31 4.07 -20.72
C ASP A 7 33.68 2.87 -20.03
N LYS A 8 34.38 2.37 -19.02
CA LYS A 8 34.03 1.15 -18.30
C LYS A 8 32.60 1.29 -17.81
N CYS A 9 31.69 0.49 -18.35
CA CYS A 9 30.35 0.33 -17.78
C CYS A 9 30.53 -0.06 -16.31
N LYS A 10 29.81 0.63 -15.44
CA LYS A 10 29.75 0.31 -14.02
C LYS A 10 28.35 -0.18 -13.71
N ASP A 11 28.26 -1.17 -12.84
CA ASP A 11 26.98 -1.63 -12.33
C ASP A 11 26.24 -0.48 -11.66
N CYS A 12 24.92 -0.49 -11.77
CA CYS A 12 24.09 0.44 -11.03
C CYS A 12 24.29 0.24 -9.53
N PRO A 13 24.44 1.33 -8.75
CA PRO A 13 24.54 1.23 -7.30
C PRO A 13 23.22 0.74 -6.71
N ASN A 14 23.24 0.38 -5.43
CA ASN A 14 22.03 0.00 -4.69
C ASN A 14 20.93 1.05 -4.84
N ASP A 15 19.68 0.60 -4.90
CA ASP A 15 18.49 1.42 -5.16
C ASP A 15 18.47 2.15 -6.51
N GLN A 16 19.24 1.66 -7.50
CA GLN A 16 19.19 2.13 -8.88
C GLN A 16 19.19 0.97 -9.89
N TYR A 17 18.64 1.22 -11.08
CA TYR A 17 18.54 0.26 -12.16
C TYR A 17 18.72 0.90 -13.54
N SER A 18 19.12 0.09 -14.52
CA SER A 18 19.16 0.45 -15.93
C SER A 18 18.65 -0.74 -16.75
N PRO A 19 17.44 -0.68 -17.35
CA PRO A 19 16.84 -1.82 -18.02
C PRO A 19 17.49 -2.16 -19.36
N ASN A 20 18.04 -1.16 -20.05
CA ASN A 20 18.60 -1.33 -21.38
C ASN A 20 20.12 -1.14 -21.35
N GLU A 21 20.87 -2.19 -21.70
CA GLU A 21 22.32 -2.16 -21.74
C GLU A 21 22.84 -1.09 -22.70
N GLY A 22 23.68 -0.18 -22.21
CA GLY A 22 24.41 0.78 -23.04
C GLY A 22 23.58 1.92 -23.64
N GLU A 23 22.28 2.00 -23.36
CA GLU A 23 21.43 3.12 -23.80
C GLU A 23 21.45 4.30 -22.83
N GLU A 24 21.75 4.04 -21.56
CA GLU A 24 21.59 5.01 -20.49
C GLU A 24 22.95 5.45 -19.92
N ILE A 25 23.15 6.76 -19.83
CA ILE A 25 24.36 7.38 -19.25
C ILE A 25 24.32 7.30 -17.71
N ALA A 26 23.14 7.16 -17.13
CA ALA A 26 22.93 7.10 -15.69
C ALA A 26 21.79 6.14 -15.34
N CYS A 27 21.93 5.47 -14.19
CA CYS A 27 20.89 4.58 -13.68
C CYS A 27 19.70 5.37 -13.12
N SER A 28 18.52 4.81 -13.30
CA SER A 28 17.26 5.32 -12.74
C SER A 28 17.09 4.88 -11.29
N HIS A 29 16.48 5.72 -10.46
CA HIS A 29 16.14 5.33 -9.09
C HIS A 29 15.05 4.27 -9.07
N CYS A 30 15.23 3.27 -8.21
CA CYS A 30 14.21 2.28 -7.95
C CYS A 30 12.95 2.92 -7.36
N SER A 31 11.81 2.48 -7.87
CA SER A 31 10.49 2.71 -7.31
C SER A 31 10.41 2.18 -5.88
N LYS A 32 9.81 2.96 -4.98
CA LYS A 32 9.50 2.51 -3.62
C LYS A 32 8.02 2.21 -3.46
N CYS A 33 7.70 1.14 -2.74
CA CYS A 33 6.33 0.80 -2.35
C CYS A 33 5.92 1.62 -1.12
N GLY A 34 4.74 2.22 -1.19
CA GLY A 34 4.21 3.12 -0.17
C GLY A 34 3.16 2.44 0.72
N HIS A 35 2.34 3.26 1.36
CA HIS A 35 1.33 2.83 2.31
C HIS A 35 0.43 1.70 1.75
N GLY A 36 0.19 0.66 2.55
CA GLY A 36 -0.70 -0.45 2.21
C GLY A 36 -0.21 -1.32 1.04
N SER A 37 1.01 -1.11 0.57
CA SER A 37 1.64 -1.89 -0.49
C SER A 37 2.93 -2.54 0.01
N GLU A 38 3.41 -3.52 -0.74
CA GLU A 38 4.65 -4.24 -0.51
C GLU A 38 5.32 -4.55 -1.84
N GLU A 39 6.62 -4.85 -1.81
CA GLU A 39 7.36 -5.27 -3.00
C GLU A 39 6.86 -6.64 -3.48
N GLU A 40 6.37 -6.66 -4.71
CA GLU A 40 6.11 -7.89 -5.46
C GLU A 40 7.38 -8.35 -6.19
N VAL A 41 8.13 -7.38 -6.71
CA VAL A 41 9.45 -7.59 -7.32
C VAL A 41 10.42 -6.59 -6.71
N VAL A 42 11.52 -7.11 -6.20
CA VAL A 42 12.62 -6.32 -5.64
C VAL A 42 13.37 -5.62 -6.77
N CYS A 43 13.87 -4.41 -6.51
CA CYS A 43 14.72 -3.73 -7.48
C CYS A 43 16.03 -4.49 -7.70
N THR A 44 16.51 -4.52 -8.92
CA THR A 44 17.84 -5.05 -9.28
C THR A 44 18.58 -4.02 -10.12
N PRO A 45 19.90 -4.13 -10.32
CA PRO A 45 20.65 -3.22 -11.19
C PRO A 45 20.11 -3.11 -12.62
N THR A 46 19.28 -4.06 -13.07
CA THR A 46 18.70 -4.10 -14.42
C THR A 46 17.18 -4.03 -14.44
N SER A 47 16.50 -3.88 -13.31
CA SER A 47 15.03 -3.85 -13.27
C SER A 47 14.48 -3.03 -12.12
N ASP A 48 13.46 -2.21 -12.39
CA ASP A 48 12.74 -1.49 -11.35
C ASP A 48 12.02 -2.43 -10.38
N ALA A 49 11.80 -1.95 -9.15
CA ALA A 49 10.89 -2.60 -8.22
C ALA A 49 9.44 -2.47 -8.69
N ARG A 50 8.63 -3.50 -8.39
CA ARG A 50 7.18 -3.47 -8.62
C ARG A 50 6.43 -3.71 -7.32
N CYS A 51 5.34 -2.98 -7.15
CA CYS A 51 4.54 -3.02 -5.94
C CYS A 51 3.23 -3.75 -6.16
N ARG A 52 2.75 -4.39 -5.10
CA ARG A 52 1.37 -4.88 -4.99
C ARG A 52 0.74 -4.40 -3.70
N CYS A 53 -0.59 -4.33 -3.66
CA CYS A 53 -1.29 -4.06 -2.42
C CYS A 53 -1.17 -5.25 -1.46
N LYS A 54 -0.97 -4.96 -0.18
CA LYS A 54 -1.09 -5.96 0.88
C LYS A 54 -2.51 -6.52 0.91
N LYS A 55 -2.69 -7.69 1.53
CA LYS A 55 -3.97 -8.41 1.53
C LYS A 55 -5.12 -7.52 2.05
N GLY A 56 -6.20 -7.46 1.27
CA GLY A 56 -7.40 -6.68 1.57
C GLY A 56 -7.30 -5.17 1.29
N PHE A 57 -6.11 -4.65 0.99
CA PHE A 57 -5.97 -3.24 0.60
C PHE A 57 -6.34 -3.04 -0.87
N THR A 58 -6.98 -1.91 -1.16
CA THR A 58 -7.40 -1.52 -2.51
C THR A 58 -6.43 -0.47 -3.08
N PRO A 59 -5.95 -0.61 -4.34
CA PRO A 59 -5.02 0.35 -4.92
C PRO A 59 -5.68 1.70 -5.18
N LEU A 60 -4.94 2.78 -4.95
CA LEU A 60 -5.28 4.12 -5.44
C LEU A 60 -5.18 4.20 -6.96
N ASP A 61 -4.12 3.59 -7.49
CA ASP A 61 -3.78 3.51 -8.91
C ASP A 61 -3.60 2.02 -9.24
N THR A 62 -4.48 1.49 -10.07
CA THR A 62 -4.52 0.06 -10.42
C THR A 62 -3.31 -0.38 -11.25
N LEU A 63 -2.64 0.54 -11.94
CA LEU A 63 -1.45 0.27 -12.74
C LEU A 63 -0.20 0.24 -11.86
N LYS A 64 -0.04 1.24 -10.97
CA LYS A 64 1.17 1.37 -10.14
C LYS A 64 1.13 0.57 -8.85
N LYS A 65 -0.06 0.46 -8.23
CA LYS A 65 -0.29 -0.22 -6.93
C LYS A 65 0.69 0.20 -5.81
N LYS A 66 1.28 1.39 -5.91
CA LYS A 66 2.27 1.94 -4.96
C LYS A 66 1.64 2.45 -3.66
N ILE A 67 0.37 2.84 -3.72
CA ILE A 67 -0.37 3.32 -2.56
C ILE A 67 -1.69 2.59 -2.56
N CYS A 68 -1.99 1.93 -1.45
CA CYS A 68 -3.22 1.19 -1.27
C CYS A 68 -3.86 1.55 0.07
N PHE A 69 -5.18 1.41 0.14
CA PHE A 69 -5.98 1.84 1.26
C PHE A 69 -6.85 0.71 1.79
N CYS A 70 -7.05 0.72 3.11
CA CYS A 70 -8.10 -0.06 3.74
C CYS A 70 -9.40 0.74 3.70
N GLN A 71 -10.43 0.19 3.06
CA GLN A 71 -11.68 0.89 2.81
C GLN A 71 -12.55 1.01 4.07
N VAL A 72 -13.50 1.93 4.05
CA VAL A 72 -14.57 2.03 5.07
C VAL A 72 -15.30 0.68 5.18
N GLY A 73 -15.67 0.30 6.40
CA GLY A 73 -16.22 -1.03 6.71
C GLY A 73 -15.15 -2.11 6.93
N TYR A 74 -13.90 -1.82 6.58
CA TYR A 74 -12.73 -2.66 6.86
C TYR A 74 -11.77 -1.90 7.78
N GLY A 75 -10.97 -2.65 8.54
CA GLY A 75 -9.96 -2.09 9.42
C GLY A 75 -8.59 -2.73 9.19
N VAL A 76 -7.55 -1.94 9.44
CA VAL A 76 -6.18 -2.44 9.48
C VAL A 76 -6.02 -3.33 10.72
N ASP A 77 -5.38 -4.48 10.56
CA ASP A 77 -5.03 -5.35 11.68
C ASP A 77 -3.98 -4.73 12.60
N LEU A 78 -3.78 -5.32 13.78
CA LEU A 78 -2.82 -4.80 14.77
C LEU A 78 -1.37 -4.79 14.27
N GLU A 79 -1.05 -5.63 13.29
CA GLU A 79 0.27 -5.74 12.68
C GLU A 79 0.49 -4.74 11.54
N GLY A 80 -0.54 -4.03 11.08
CA GLY A 80 -0.43 -3.09 9.96
C GLY A 80 -0.25 -3.77 8.60
N ASN A 81 -0.55 -5.06 8.51
CA ASN A 81 -0.23 -5.91 7.36
C ASN A 81 -1.46 -6.30 6.55
N ASN A 82 -2.62 -6.41 7.19
CA ASN A 82 -3.85 -6.81 6.50
C ASN A 82 -4.96 -5.79 6.73
N CYS A 83 -5.80 -5.63 5.72
CA CYS A 83 -7.08 -4.95 5.83
C CYS A 83 -8.17 -6.01 5.90
N ILE A 84 -8.91 -6.04 7.00
CA ILE A 84 -9.89 -7.08 7.32
C ILE A 84 -11.28 -6.48 7.51
N GLU A 85 -12.31 -7.23 7.17
CA GLU A 85 -13.69 -6.79 7.40
C GLU A 85 -13.95 -6.61 8.90
N CYS A 86 -14.61 -5.52 9.28
CA CYS A 86 -14.98 -5.32 10.67
C CYS A 86 -16.08 -6.32 11.06
N LYS A 87 -15.78 -7.12 12.09
CA LYS A 87 -16.74 -8.07 12.66
C LYS A 87 -17.96 -7.33 13.23
N HIS A 88 -19.08 -8.03 13.31
CA HIS A 88 -20.26 -7.52 13.99
C HIS A 88 -19.93 -7.02 15.41
N GLY A 89 -20.49 -5.87 15.79
CA GLY A 89 -20.09 -5.17 17.01
C GLY A 89 -18.94 -4.17 16.82
N PHE A 90 -18.33 -4.13 15.63
CA PHE A 90 -17.25 -3.21 15.27
C PHE A 90 -17.56 -2.48 13.96
N PHE A 91 -16.91 -1.33 13.75
CA PHE A 91 -17.04 -0.52 12.55
C PHE A 91 -15.74 0.23 12.24
N SER A 92 -15.62 0.69 10.99
CA SER A 92 -14.59 1.61 10.53
C SER A 92 -15.27 2.59 9.60
N ASN A 93 -15.19 3.88 9.91
CA ASN A 93 -15.78 4.98 9.12
C ASN A 93 -14.71 5.82 8.40
N GLU A 94 -13.43 5.48 8.57
CA GLU A 94 -12.29 6.20 8.00
C GLU A 94 -11.34 5.23 7.30
N ARG A 95 -10.77 5.67 6.17
CA ARG A 95 -9.77 4.87 5.45
C ARG A 95 -8.54 4.64 6.32
N ASN A 96 -7.96 3.45 6.21
CA ASN A 96 -6.77 3.03 6.97
C ASN A 96 -6.93 3.07 8.49
N SER A 97 -8.16 3.17 9.01
CA SER A 97 -8.40 3.07 10.45
C SER A 97 -8.44 1.61 10.89
N VAL A 98 -8.34 1.38 12.20
CA VAL A 98 -8.62 0.07 12.80
C VAL A 98 -10.12 -0.07 13.06
N CYS A 99 -10.63 -1.29 13.10
CA CYS A 99 -12.02 -1.52 13.49
C CYS A 99 -12.24 -1.10 14.95
N GLN A 100 -13.17 -0.19 15.17
CA GLN A 100 -13.56 0.33 16.48
C GLN A 100 -14.82 -0.38 16.98
N LYS A 101 -14.89 -0.69 18.27
CA LYS A 101 -16.10 -1.26 18.86
C LYS A 101 -17.24 -0.24 18.82
N TRP A 102 -18.46 -0.68 18.55
CA TRP A 102 -19.64 0.18 18.67
C TRP A 102 -19.73 0.79 20.07
N LYS A 103 -20.11 2.06 20.11
CA LYS A 103 -20.42 2.70 21.38
C LYS A 103 -21.78 2.21 21.83
N GLU A 104 -21.80 1.55 22.99
CA GLU A 104 -23.02 1.17 23.68
C GLU A 104 -23.41 2.35 24.58
N ALA A 105 -24.66 2.81 24.45
CA ALA A 105 -25.23 3.81 25.33
C ALA A 105 -26.52 3.25 25.93
N CYS A 106 -26.61 3.25 27.26
CA CYS A 106 -27.80 2.78 27.96
C CYS A 106 -28.57 3.96 28.57
N LEU A 107 -29.89 3.98 28.34
CA LEU A 107 -30.83 4.89 28.97
C LEU A 107 -31.77 4.05 29.84
N GLY A 108 -31.49 4.00 31.15
CA GLY A 108 -32.16 3.09 32.08
C GLY A 108 -31.79 1.63 31.78
N ILE A 109 -32.80 0.78 31.51
CA ILE A 109 -32.62 -0.66 31.20
C ILE A 109 -32.45 -0.91 29.69
N ARG A 110 -32.61 0.12 28.84
CA ARG A 110 -32.46 -0.02 27.37
C ARG A 110 -31.07 0.42 26.93
N CYS A 111 -30.36 -0.47 26.25
CA CYS A 111 -29.08 -0.15 25.60
C CYS A 111 -29.28 -0.04 24.09
N TYR A 112 -28.65 0.97 23.49
CA TYR A 112 -28.63 1.24 22.07
C TYR A 112 -27.19 1.15 21.56
N SER A 113 -27.00 0.56 20.39
CA SER A 113 -25.70 0.52 19.74
C SER A 113 -25.65 1.52 18.57
N SER A 114 -24.45 1.95 18.20
CA SER A 114 -24.26 2.79 17.00
C SER A 114 -24.65 2.08 15.69
N ALA A 115 -24.80 0.75 15.69
CA ALA A 115 -25.32 0.02 14.53
C ALA A 115 -26.81 0.26 14.28
N ASP A 116 -27.58 0.45 15.35
CA ASP A 116 -29.03 0.60 15.29
C ASP A 116 -29.44 1.95 14.67
N ARG A 117 -28.52 2.92 14.62
CA ARG A 117 -28.75 4.25 14.00
C ARG A 117 -28.45 4.30 12.50
N ALA A 118 -27.79 3.30 11.93
CA ALA A 118 -27.46 3.28 10.49
C ALA A 118 -28.65 2.88 9.59
N LEU A 119 -29.81 2.51 10.17
CA LEU A 119 -31.04 2.18 9.45
C LEU A 119 -32.03 3.37 9.32
N ILE A 120 -31.63 4.58 9.72
CA ILE A 120 -32.42 5.80 9.54
C ILE A 120 -31.54 6.86 8.86
N SER A 121 -31.26 6.66 7.57
CA SER A 121 -30.69 7.67 6.67
C SER A 121 -31.18 7.41 5.26
#